data_AF-A0A2N8M8Y5-F1
#
_entry.id   AF-A0A2N8M8Y5-F1
#
_cell.length_a   1.000
_cell.length_b   1.000
_cell.length_c   1.000
_cell.angle_alpha   90.00
_cell.angle_beta   90.00
_cell.angle_gamma   90.00
#
_symmetry.space_group_name_H-M   'P 1'
#
loop_
_entity.id
_entity.type
_entity.pdbx_description
1 polymer ?
#
loop_
_entity_poly.entity_id
_entity_poly.type
_entity_poly.pdbx_seq_one_letter_code
_entity_poly.pdbx_strand_id
1 'polypeptide(L)'
;MKAMYNFYFAVFAAFLLGTSGRGMADEHICVHGHSAQSQTPHSAPIYYGWGITLEQPSHDGNWLHYSIPTPSGKSLKAIKVKFSTGVNGFIDAIHIWDGDAPKVELEHLHLKGSETKVVPLTPEQPFTSVGVSIKVKADPGEDAHVLISSVCATFLIADPIPLPPK
;
A
#
# COMPACT_ATOMS: atom_id res chain seq x y z
N MET A 1 -24.89 19.20 -51.11
CA MET A 1 -23.80 19.61 -50.20
C MET A 1 -24.07 19.39 -48.70
N LYS A 2 -25.33 19.22 -48.22
CA LYS A 2 -25.60 18.93 -46.78
C LYS A 2 -25.40 17.46 -46.35
N ALA A 3 -25.36 16.50 -47.28
CA ALA A 3 -25.28 15.08 -46.96
C ALA A 3 -23.86 14.58 -46.63
N MET A 4 -22.80 15.23 -47.11
CA MET A 4 -21.41 14.82 -46.84
C MET A 4 -20.93 15.21 -45.43
N TYR A 5 -21.58 16.18 -44.76
CA TYR A 5 -21.15 16.65 -43.44
C TYR A 5 -21.52 15.68 -42.30
N ASN A 6 -22.62 14.93 -42.46
CA ASN A 6 -23.07 13.96 -41.45
C ASN A 6 -22.21 12.70 -41.40
N PHE A 7 -21.53 12.34 -42.50
CA PHE A 7 -20.72 11.12 -42.55
C PHE A 7 -19.37 11.29 -41.84
N TYR A 8 -18.74 12.46 -41.94
CA TYR A 8 -17.46 12.74 -41.25
C TYR A 8 -17.62 12.86 -39.73
N PHE A 9 -18.76 13.37 -39.24
CA PHE A 9 -19.00 13.48 -37.80
C PHE A 9 -19.19 12.11 -37.12
N ALA A 10 -19.83 11.16 -37.80
CA ALA A 10 -20.04 9.81 -37.26
C ALA A 10 -18.74 9.00 -37.16
N VAL A 11 -17.84 9.14 -38.13
CA VAL A 11 -16.54 8.44 -38.13
C VAL A 11 -15.60 9.02 -37.05
N PHE A 12 -15.61 10.33 -36.83
CA PHE A 12 -14.80 10.97 -35.78
C PHE A 12 -15.30 10.63 -34.36
N ALA A 13 -16.62 10.53 -34.16
CA ALA A 13 -17.19 10.10 -32.88
C ALA A 13 -16.86 8.64 -32.54
N ALA A 14 -16.86 7.74 -33.54
CA ALA A 14 -16.45 6.35 -33.36
C ALA A 14 -14.95 6.21 -33.02
N PHE A 15 -14.10 7.08 -33.57
CA PHE A 15 -12.66 7.09 -33.26
C PHE A 15 -12.37 7.66 -31.87
N LEU A 16 -13.15 8.65 -31.40
CA LEU A 16 -13.04 9.20 -30.04
C LEU A 16 -13.63 8.27 -28.95
N LEU A 17 -14.61 7.43 -29.30
CA LEU A 17 -15.13 6.40 -28.38
C LEU A 17 -14.21 5.16 -28.32
N GLY A 18 -13.44 4.89 -29.37
CA GLY A 18 -12.49 3.77 -29.44
C GLY A 18 -11.21 3.94 -28.64
N THR A 19 -10.92 5.15 -28.13
CA THR A 19 -9.72 5.46 -27.32
C THR A 19 -10.04 5.79 -25.87
N SER A 20 -11.27 5.51 -25.41
CA SER A 20 -11.52 5.35 -23.98
C SER A 20 -10.77 4.10 -23.52
N GLY A 21 -9.46 4.27 -23.30
CA GLY A 21 -8.58 3.25 -22.77
C GLY A 21 -9.32 2.60 -21.62
N ARG A 22 -9.49 1.28 -21.71
CA ARG A 22 -9.95 0.48 -20.58
C ARG A 22 -9.01 0.83 -19.44
N GLY A 23 -9.44 1.72 -18.55
CA GLY A 23 -8.68 2.01 -17.34
C GLY A 23 -8.53 0.66 -16.66
N MET A 24 -7.30 0.16 -16.58
CA MET A 24 -7.02 -1.05 -15.81
C MET A 24 -7.62 -0.81 -14.43
N ALA A 25 -8.61 -1.61 -14.06
CA ALA A 25 -9.20 -1.48 -12.75
C ALA A 25 -8.12 -1.86 -11.72
N ASP A 26 -7.92 -1.00 -10.72
CA ASP A 26 -7.03 -1.31 -9.61
C ASP A 26 -7.82 -2.10 -8.56
N GLU A 27 -7.24 -3.16 -8.01
CA GLU A 27 -7.76 -3.82 -6.83
C GLU A 27 -7.06 -3.28 -5.58
N HIS A 28 -7.82 -2.97 -4.54
CA HIS A 28 -7.29 -2.47 -3.28
C HIS A 28 -7.61 -3.45 -2.15
N ILE A 29 -6.57 -3.95 -1.48
CA ILE A 29 -6.68 -4.89 -0.35
C ILE A 29 -6.05 -4.22 0.86
N CYS A 30 -6.77 -4.15 1.97
CA CYS A 30 -6.30 -3.55 3.22
C CYS A 30 -6.30 -4.57 4.35
N VAL A 31 -5.26 -4.51 5.17
CA VAL A 31 -5.17 -5.20 6.46
C VAL A 31 -5.06 -4.18 7.58
N HIS A 32 -5.44 -4.63 8.77
CA HIS A 32 -5.69 -3.81 9.95
C HIS A 32 -4.87 -4.30 11.14
N GLY A 33 -4.95 -3.61 12.29
CA GLY A 33 -4.09 -3.84 13.44
C GLY A 33 -3.97 -5.29 13.88
N HIS A 34 -5.07 -6.06 13.87
CA HIS A 34 -5.09 -7.47 14.26
C HIS A 34 -4.27 -8.40 13.35
N SER A 35 -3.86 -7.95 12.17
CA SER A 35 -2.98 -8.69 11.26
C SER A 35 -1.50 -8.38 11.47
N ALA A 36 -1.17 -7.52 12.45
CA ALA A 36 0.19 -7.13 12.76
C ALA A 36 0.83 -8.07 13.79
N GLN A 37 2.05 -8.49 13.52
CA GLN A 37 2.93 -9.16 14.48
C GLN A 37 4.04 -8.21 14.89
N SER A 38 4.18 -7.95 16.19
CA SER A 38 5.30 -7.19 16.74
C SER A 38 6.51 -8.10 16.96
N GLN A 39 7.71 -7.63 16.61
CA GLN A 39 8.95 -8.39 16.77
C GLN A 39 9.48 -8.34 18.22
N THR A 40 9.27 -7.23 18.94
CA THR A 40 9.82 -7.03 20.28
C THR A 40 8.73 -7.21 21.35
N PRO A 41 8.86 -8.16 22.30
CA PRO A 41 7.81 -8.46 23.29
C PRO A 41 7.64 -7.39 24.37
N HIS A 42 8.58 -6.44 24.50
CA HIS A 42 8.56 -5.41 25.54
C HIS A 42 7.61 -4.24 25.26
N SER A 43 7.18 -4.07 24.01
CA SER A 43 6.13 -3.13 23.62
C SER A 43 4.84 -3.92 23.45
N ALA A 44 4.08 -4.11 24.52
CA ALA A 44 2.83 -4.84 24.45
C ALA A 44 1.87 -4.12 23.47
N PRO A 45 1.47 -4.76 22.36
CA PRO A 45 0.58 -4.12 21.40
C PRO A 45 -0.80 -3.94 22.01
N ILE A 46 -1.30 -2.70 21.97
CA ILE A 46 -2.66 -2.36 22.38
C ILE A 46 -3.50 -2.22 21.11
N TYR A 47 -4.48 -3.11 20.95
CA TYR A 47 -5.41 -3.05 19.82
C TYR A 47 -6.54 -2.08 20.15
N TYR A 48 -6.64 -0.98 19.41
CA TYR A 48 -7.73 -0.02 19.54
C TYR A 48 -8.51 0.08 18.23
N GLY A 49 -9.78 -0.34 18.27
CA GLY A 49 -10.64 -0.42 17.08
C GLY A 49 -10.05 -1.35 16.02
N TRP A 50 -9.78 -0.80 14.85
CA TRP A 50 -9.20 -1.52 13.70
C TRP A 50 -7.68 -1.33 13.58
N GLY A 51 -7.04 -0.59 14.48
CA GLY A 51 -5.59 -0.34 14.44
C GLY A 51 -4.82 -1.08 15.53
N ILE A 52 -3.48 -0.98 15.46
CA ILE A 52 -2.57 -1.41 16.51
C ILE A 52 -1.79 -0.21 17.01
N THR A 53 -1.78 -0.01 18.31
CA THR A 53 -0.98 1.02 18.99
C THR A 53 0.18 0.32 19.70
N LEU A 54 1.39 0.79 19.45
CA LEU A 54 2.58 0.39 20.20
C LEU A 54 2.94 1.48 21.19
N GLU A 55 3.18 1.09 22.43
CA GLU A 55 3.93 1.87 23.41
C GLU A 55 5.40 1.60 23.17
N GLN A 56 6.12 2.61 22.68
CA GLN A 56 7.51 2.52 22.26
C GLN A 56 8.41 3.24 23.26
N PRO A 57 9.24 2.51 24.01
CA PRO A 57 10.23 3.12 24.89
C PRO A 57 11.29 3.91 24.12
N SER A 58 11.79 4.98 24.74
CA SER A 58 12.73 5.97 24.16
C SER A 58 14.05 5.45 23.56
N HIS A 59 14.45 4.21 23.86
CA HIS A 59 15.74 3.65 23.47
C HIS A 59 15.65 2.46 22.52
N ASP A 60 14.45 1.97 22.24
CA ASP A 60 14.23 0.82 21.39
C ASP A 60 13.54 1.20 20.08
N GLY A 61 13.76 0.37 19.06
CA GLY A 61 12.90 0.31 17.89
C GLY A 61 12.15 -1.01 17.88
N ASN A 62 10.94 -1.00 17.34
CA ASN A 62 10.15 -2.22 17.17
C ASN A 62 9.67 -2.34 15.73
N TRP A 63 9.60 -3.58 15.25
CA TRP A 63 9.09 -3.91 13.93
C TRP A 63 7.68 -4.45 14.05
N LEU A 64 6.79 -3.93 13.20
CA LEU A 64 5.46 -4.47 12.96
C LEU A 64 5.43 -5.14 11.59
N HIS A 65 5.09 -6.42 11.56
CA HIS A 65 5.00 -7.22 10.34
C HIS A 65 3.54 -7.46 9.97
N TYR A 66 3.18 -7.19 8.73
CA TYR A 66 1.87 -7.41 8.16
C TYR A 66 1.98 -8.36 6.96
N SER A 67 1.10 -9.34 6.89
CA SER A 67 0.87 -10.14 5.68
C SER A 67 -0.36 -9.63 4.96
N ILE A 68 -0.21 -9.23 3.70
CA ILE A 68 -1.32 -8.75 2.88
C ILE A 68 -1.81 -9.89 1.98
N PRO A 69 -3.11 -10.23 1.98
CA PRO A 69 -3.66 -11.18 1.02
C PRO A 69 -3.27 -10.78 -0.41
N THR A 70 -2.56 -11.68 -1.09
CA THR A 70 -1.94 -11.40 -2.39
C THR A 70 -2.69 -12.19 -3.46
N PRO A 71 -3.44 -11.51 -4.35
CA PRO A 71 -4.18 -12.17 -5.42
C PRO A 71 -3.19 -12.72 -6.46
N SER A 72 -3.38 -13.97 -6.83
CA SER A 72 -2.54 -14.63 -7.83
C SER A 72 -2.64 -13.95 -9.20
N GLY A 73 -1.50 -13.83 -9.90
CA GLY A 73 -1.44 -13.32 -11.27
C GLY A 73 -1.60 -11.81 -11.41
N LYS A 74 -1.47 -11.05 -10.31
CA LYS A 74 -1.53 -9.58 -10.32
C LYS A 74 -0.18 -8.97 -9.93
N SER A 75 0.12 -7.81 -10.49
CA SER A 75 1.30 -7.03 -10.13
C SER A 75 0.97 -6.02 -9.05
N LEU A 76 1.84 -5.89 -8.07
CA LEU A 76 1.76 -4.87 -7.03
C LEU A 76 2.20 -3.52 -7.59
N LYS A 77 1.34 -2.52 -7.42
CA LYS A 77 1.54 -1.13 -7.89
C LYS A 77 1.97 -0.19 -6.78
N ALA A 78 1.39 -0.33 -5.59
CA ALA A 78 1.72 0.52 -4.46
C ALA A 78 1.32 -0.10 -3.12
N ILE A 79 2.06 0.24 -2.08
CA ILE A 79 1.68 0.06 -0.68
C ILE A 79 1.26 1.41 -0.10
N LYS A 80 0.23 1.43 0.74
CA LYS A 80 -0.22 2.60 1.52
C LYS A 80 -0.20 2.24 2.99
N VAL A 81 0.51 3.03 3.79
CA VAL A 81 0.56 2.88 5.25
C VAL A 81 -0.12 4.08 5.87
N LYS A 82 -1.19 3.86 6.62
CA LYS A 82 -1.91 4.91 7.37
C LYS A 82 -1.57 4.81 8.85
N PHE A 83 -1.09 5.92 9.41
CA PHE A 83 -0.54 5.93 10.77
C PHE A 83 -0.80 7.24 11.51
N SER A 84 -0.60 7.21 12.83
CA SER A 84 -0.44 8.36 13.71
C SER A 84 0.67 8.08 14.71
N THR A 85 1.67 8.96 14.84
CA THR A 85 2.85 8.69 15.68
C THR A 85 2.86 9.40 17.03
N GLY A 86 1.79 10.15 17.35
CA GLY A 86 1.79 11.04 18.50
C GLY A 86 2.84 12.15 18.38
N VAL A 87 3.27 12.70 19.52
CA VAL A 87 4.25 13.81 19.57
C VAL A 87 5.70 13.29 19.45
N ASN A 88 5.99 12.20 20.15
CA ASN A 88 7.36 11.71 20.36
C ASN A 88 7.71 10.50 19.49
N GLY A 89 6.76 9.94 18.74
CA GLY A 89 6.97 8.75 17.92
C GLY A 89 7.27 9.10 16.47
N PHE A 90 7.91 8.17 15.77
CA PHE A 90 8.07 8.24 14.32
C PHE A 90 8.19 6.85 13.67
N ILE A 91 7.92 6.80 12.36
CA ILE A 91 8.26 5.65 11.52
C ILE A 91 9.65 5.87 10.94
N ASP A 92 10.58 4.97 11.25
CA ASP A 92 11.98 5.02 10.83
C ASP A 92 12.19 4.29 9.50
N ALA A 93 11.49 3.17 9.29
CA ALA A 93 11.65 2.34 8.10
C ALA A 93 10.35 1.66 7.67
N ILE A 94 10.23 1.41 6.36
CA ILE A 94 9.18 0.58 5.75
C ILE A 94 9.84 -0.36 4.76
N HIS A 95 9.67 -1.66 4.95
CA HIS A 95 10.15 -2.69 4.05
C HIS A 95 8.98 -3.45 3.42
N ILE A 96 9.12 -3.79 2.15
CA ILE A 96 8.18 -4.60 1.37
C ILE A 96 8.88 -5.90 0.99
N TRP A 97 8.21 -7.01 1.27
CA TRP A 97 8.72 -8.37 1.13
C TRP A 97 7.88 -9.15 0.13
N ASP A 98 8.51 -10.08 -0.60
CA ASP A 98 7.88 -11.12 -1.40
C ASP A 98 8.22 -12.48 -0.80
N GLY A 99 7.32 -13.03 0.01
CA GLY A 99 7.64 -14.12 0.93
C GLY A 99 8.73 -13.69 1.91
N ASP A 100 9.86 -14.42 1.91
CA ASP A 100 11.00 -14.14 2.78
C ASP A 100 12.07 -13.23 2.11
N ALA A 101 11.86 -12.79 0.87
CA ALA A 101 12.81 -11.97 0.13
C ALA A 101 12.46 -10.47 0.22
N PRO A 102 13.38 -9.59 0.65
CA PRO A 102 13.13 -8.16 0.63
C PRO A 102 13.10 -7.67 -0.82
N LYS A 103 12.18 -6.75 -1.13
CA LYS A 103 12.02 -6.15 -2.46
C LYS A 103 12.23 -4.65 -2.46
N VAL A 104 11.73 -3.97 -1.44
CA VAL A 104 11.89 -2.52 -1.26
C VAL A 104 12.21 -2.26 0.19
N GLU A 105 13.29 -1.52 0.43
CA GLU A 105 13.70 -1.11 1.77
C GLU A 105 13.80 0.41 1.80
N LEU A 106 12.90 1.05 2.56
CA LEU A 106 12.94 2.48 2.80
C LEU A 106 13.42 2.70 4.23
N GLU A 107 14.59 3.32 4.37
CA GLU A 107 15.26 3.57 5.65
C GLU A 107 15.31 5.06 5.99
N HIS A 108 15.52 5.38 7.27
CA HIS A 108 15.72 6.73 7.77
C HIS A 108 14.62 7.72 7.38
N LEU A 109 13.37 7.26 7.34
CA LEU A 109 12.23 8.04 6.85
C LEU A 109 11.80 9.14 7.81
N HIS A 110 11.93 8.90 9.12
CA HIS A 110 11.56 9.81 10.20
C HIS A 110 10.17 10.45 10.04
N LEU A 111 9.16 9.65 9.66
CA LEU A 111 7.80 10.15 9.42
C LEU A 111 7.08 10.40 10.74
N LYS A 112 6.48 11.58 10.89
CA LYS A 112 5.77 12.02 12.11
C LYS A 112 4.34 12.44 11.82
N GLY A 113 3.53 12.56 12.86
CA GLY A 113 2.15 13.07 12.78
C GLY A 113 1.15 12.00 12.33
N SER A 114 0.02 12.46 11.77
CA SER A 114 -1.07 11.61 11.27
C SER A 114 -1.17 11.71 9.75
N GLU A 115 -0.70 10.68 9.05
CA GLU A 115 -0.55 10.73 7.59
C GLU A 115 -0.85 9.39 6.91
N THR A 116 -0.84 9.39 5.58
CA THR A 116 -0.79 8.17 4.76
C THR A 116 0.44 8.22 3.87
N LYS A 117 1.40 7.35 4.13
CA LYS A 117 2.57 7.16 3.28
C LYS A 117 2.22 6.22 2.14
N VAL A 118 2.35 6.70 0.90
CA VAL A 118 2.27 5.87 -0.30
C VAL A 118 3.67 5.51 -0.75
N VAL A 119 3.93 4.21 -0.95
CA VAL A 119 5.16 3.66 -1.51
C VAL A 119 4.80 3.10 -2.89
N PRO A 120 5.08 3.83 -3.98
CA PRO A 120 4.86 3.31 -5.33
C PRO A 120 5.91 2.24 -5.68
N LEU A 121 5.49 1.24 -6.46
CA LEU A 121 6.37 0.23 -7.05
C LEU A 121 6.36 0.46 -8.56
N THR A 122 7.45 1.02 -9.08
CA THR A 122 7.58 1.35 -10.51
C THR A 122 8.93 0.83 -11.04
N PRO A 123 8.94 -0.01 -12.09
CA PRO A 123 7.77 -0.62 -12.72
C PRO A 123 7.01 -1.53 -11.74
N GLU A 124 5.72 -1.77 -11.99
CA GLU A 124 4.93 -2.70 -11.19
C GLU A 124 5.51 -4.11 -11.29
N GLN A 125 5.53 -4.84 -10.17
CA GLN A 125 6.20 -6.14 -10.10
C GLN A 125 5.22 -7.23 -9.68
N PRO A 126 5.34 -8.46 -10.19
CA PRO A 126 4.61 -9.59 -9.66
C PRO A 126 5.10 -9.91 -8.24
N PHE A 127 4.17 -10.23 -7.35
CA PHE A 127 4.47 -10.73 -6.01
C PHE A 127 3.78 -12.07 -5.82
N THR A 128 4.45 -12.98 -5.14
CA THR A 128 3.88 -14.26 -4.73
C THR A 128 3.19 -14.15 -3.37
N SER A 129 3.75 -13.35 -2.45
CA SER A 129 3.19 -13.09 -1.13
C SER A 129 3.70 -11.75 -0.60
N VAL A 130 2.82 -10.76 -0.46
CA VAL A 130 3.19 -9.41 -0.02
C VAL A 130 3.28 -9.35 1.51
N GLY A 131 4.48 -9.12 2.01
CA GLY A 131 4.75 -8.74 3.40
C GLY A 131 5.11 -7.26 3.51
N VAL A 132 4.71 -6.60 4.59
CA VAL A 132 5.12 -5.23 4.91
C VAL A 132 5.62 -5.16 6.34
N SER A 133 6.85 -4.69 6.52
CA SER A 133 7.47 -4.49 7.84
C SER A 133 7.63 -3.00 8.09
N ILE A 134 7.17 -2.50 9.25
CA ILE A 134 7.22 -1.09 9.61
C ILE A 134 8.01 -0.96 10.91
N LYS A 135 9.09 -0.18 10.88
CA LYS A 135 9.89 0.11 12.07
C LYS A 135 9.40 1.38 12.73
N VAL A 136 8.96 1.27 13.97
CA VAL A 136 8.56 2.39 14.81
C VAL A 136 9.64 2.68 15.84
N LYS A 137 9.81 3.96 16.17
CA LYS A 137 10.76 4.44 17.18
C LYS A 137 10.15 5.61 17.96
N ALA A 138 10.74 5.88 19.11
CA ALA A 138 10.49 7.08 19.88
C ALA A 138 11.69 8.03 19.82
N ASP A 139 11.45 9.32 20.06
CA ASP A 139 12.49 10.33 20.19
C ASP A 139 13.36 10.05 21.44
N PRO A 140 14.65 10.43 21.44
CA PRO A 140 15.54 10.13 22.55
C PRO A 140 15.04 10.73 23.88
N GLY A 141 14.95 9.89 24.91
CA GLY A 141 14.51 10.27 26.25
C GLY A 141 12.99 10.35 26.45
N GLU A 142 12.20 10.09 25.42
CA GLU A 142 10.74 10.19 25.44
C GLU A 142 10.08 8.86 25.08
N ASP A 143 9.01 8.48 25.77
CA ASP A 143 8.17 7.37 25.34
C ASP A 143 7.17 7.84 24.28
N ALA A 144 6.77 6.94 23.39
CA ALA A 144 5.86 7.26 22.29
C ALA A 144 4.70 6.27 22.14
N HIS A 145 3.59 6.77 21.61
CA HIS A 145 2.47 5.96 21.17
C HIS A 145 2.34 6.04 19.66
N VAL A 146 2.59 4.93 18.96
CA VAL A 146 2.49 4.86 17.50
C VAL A 146 1.35 3.95 17.11
N LEU A 147 0.35 4.51 16.45
CA LEU A 147 -0.79 3.82 15.86
C LEU A 147 -0.55 3.55 14.38
N ILE A 148 -0.64 2.28 13.98
CA ILE A 148 -0.81 1.89 12.58
C ILE A 148 -2.27 1.48 12.38
N SER A 149 -3.01 2.28 11.63
CA SER A 149 -4.44 2.05 11.39
C SER A 149 -4.69 1.01 10.31
N SER A 150 -3.90 1.03 9.24
CA SER A 150 -4.05 0.10 8.13
C SER A 150 -2.82 0.08 7.23
N VAL A 151 -2.58 -1.07 6.63
CA VAL A 151 -1.64 -1.24 5.52
C VAL A 151 -2.43 -1.78 4.33
N CYS A 152 -2.36 -1.10 3.19
CA CYS A 152 -3.10 -1.47 1.98
C CYS A 152 -2.18 -1.69 0.80
N ALA A 153 -2.49 -2.68 -0.02
CA ALA A 153 -1.86 -2.91 -1.32
C ALA A 153 -2.81 -2.52 -2.45
N THR A 154 -2.23 -1.96 -3.52
CA THR A 154 -2.90 -1.72 -4.79
C THR A 154 -2.32 -2.66 -5.82
N PHE A 155 -3.17 -3.50 -6.42
CA PHE A 155 -2.78 -4.44 -7.47
C PHE A 155 -3.38 -4.03 -8.81
N LEU A 156 -2.63 -4.21 -9.89
CA LEU A 156 -3.16 -4.09 -11.24
C LEU A 156 -4.01 -5.31 -11.57
N ILE A 157 -5.24 -5.11 -12.03
CA ILE A 157 -6.00 -6.19 -12.65
C ILE A 157 -5.38 -6.45 -14.02
N ALA A 158 -4.87 -7.66 -14.23
CA ALA A 158 -4.39 -8.10 -15.54
C ALA A 158 -5.47 -7.85 -16.60
N ASP A 159 -5.07 -7.44 -17.80
CA ASP A 159 -6.02 -7.21 -18.89
C ASP A 159 -6.92 -8.45 -19.04
N PRO A 160 -8.25 -8.27 -19.16
CA PRO A 160 -9.12 -9.40 -19.41
C PRO A 160 -8.65 -10.09 -20.69
N ILE A 161 -8.34 -11.38 -20.58
CA ILE A 161 -7.96 -12.22 -21.72
C ILE A 161 -9.00 -11.96 -22.83
N PRO A 162 -8.59 -11.54 -24.03
CA PRO A 162 -9.52 -11.35 -25.12
C PRO A 162 -10.33 -12.63 -25.31
N LEU A 163 -11.65 -12.55 -25.16
CA LEU A 163 -12.49 -13.69 -25.47
C LEU A 163 -12.26 -14.05 -26.94
N PRO A 164 -12.16 -15.36 -27.27
CA PRO A 164 -12.06 -15.76 -28.66
C PRO A 164 -13.26 -15.19 -29.44
N PRO A 165 -13.06 -14.77 -30.71
CA PRO A 165 -14.17 -14.31 -31.53
C PRO A 165 -15.24 -15.41 -31.60
N LYS A 166 -16.50 -15.00 -31.42
CA LYS A 166 -17.66 -15.89 -31.56
C LYS A 166 -17.83 -16.37 -33.00
#